data_AF-A0A8B7PND5-F1
#
_entry.id   AF-A0A8B7PND5-F1
#
_cell.length_a   1.000
_cell.length_b   1.000
_cell.length_c   1.000
_cell.angle_alpha   90.00
_cell.angle_beta   90.00
_cell.angle_gamma   90.00
#
_symmetry.space_group_name_H-M   'P 1'
#
loop_
_entity.id
_entity.type
_entity.pdbx_description
1 polymer ?
#
loop_
_entity_poly.entity_id
_entity_poly.type
_entity_poly.pdbx_seq_one_letter_code
_entity_poly.pdbx_strand_id
1 'polypeptide(L)'
;MNMLIPRLASCMQLPCLCQHRLLSLSATAAVMPPPFQGNVPPKRDRPYIDQFVPNIKIKQARKTASPSPQPHKFRPVQRSWNLREIPSTEEGWQKHEQLSPAVTTAVNKQLEEGRAGRLFAVVHVMGKQFLVKAEDIVVVTGHWPPKLGESIRLEK
;
A
#
# COMPACT_ATOMS: atom_id res chain seq x y z
N MET A 1 45.54 -18.17 -47.71
CA MET A 1 44.29 -18.67 -48.31
C MET A 1 43.12 -17.99 -47.60
N ASN A 2 41.99 -17.84 -48.30
CA ASN A 2 40.72 -17.27 -47.85
C ASN A 2 40.74 -15.76 -47.55
N MET A 3 39.80 -14.91 -47.99
CA MET A 3 38.94 -14.74 -49.18
C MET A 3 37.97 -13.61 -48.80
N LEU A 4 37.78 -12.62 -49.69
CA LEU A 4 36.80 -11.54 -49.55
C LEU A 4 35.40 -12.00 -50.02
N ILE A 5 34.32 -11.34 -49.56
CA ILE A 5 33.13 -10.85 -50.34
C ILE A 5 31.93 -10.46 -49.42
N PRO A 6 31.14 -9.39 -49.73
CA PRO A 6 29.98 -8.91 -48.93
C PRO A 6 28.58 -9.07 -49.58
N ARG A 7 27.48 -8.78 -48.85
CA ARG A 7 26.08 -8.52 -49.30
C ARG A 7 25.36 -7.58 -48.29
N LEU A 8 24.53 -6.57 -48.62
CA LEU A 8 23.25 -6.46 -49.39
C LEU A 8 22.06 -7.21 -48.73
N ALA A 9 20.78 -6.74 -48.66
CA ALA A 9 20.11 -5.43 -48.90
C ALA A 9 18.58 -5.52 -48.53
N SER A 10 17.79 -4.44 -48.72
CA SER A 10 16.29 -4.37 -48.75
C SER A 10 15.51 -4.47 -47.41
N CYS A 11 14.24 -4.06 -47.25
CA CYS A 11 13.20 -3.43 -48.11
C CYS A 11 12.20 -2.66 -47.18
N MET A 12 11.88 -1.37 -47.34
CA MET A 12 10.73 -0.79 -48.08
C MET A 12 9.34 -1.44 -47.89
N GLN A 13 8.36 -0.65 -47.41
CA GLN A 13 7.03 -0.45 -48.05
C GLN A 13 6.10 0.56 -47.35
N LEU A 14 5.56 1.51 -48.13
CA LEU A 14 4.43 2.41 -47.84
C LEU A 14 3.64 2.60 -49.15
N PRO A 15 2.31 2.39 -49.13
CA PRO A 15 1.37 3.39 -49.70
C PRO A 15 0.00 3.41 -48.97
N CYS A 16 -0.95 4.33 -49.19
CA CYS A 16 -0.95 5.77 -49.53
C CYS A 16 -2.41 6.29 -49.36
N LEU A 17 -2.67 7.62 -49.38
CA LEU A 17 -3.81 8.28 -50.06
C LEU A 17 -3.93 9.78 -49.73
N CYS A 18 -4.46 10.55 -50.68
CA CYS A 18 -4.38 12.02 -50.71
C CYS A 18 -5.64 12.75 -50.20
N GLN A 19 -5.38 13.90 -49.56
CA GLN A 19 -6.02 15.21 -49.81
C GLN A 19 -7.53 15.29 -50.11
N HIS A 20 -8.26 15.86 -49.16
CA HIS A 20 -9.23 16.95 -49.39
C HIS A 20 -9.28 17.78 -48.10
N ARG A 21 -9.46 19.10 -48.05
CA ARG A 21 -9.41 20.23 -48.99
C ARG A 21 -9.62 21.43 -48.05
N LEU A 22 -8.69 22.38 -48.00
CA LEU A 22 -8.78 23.57 -47.14
C LEU A 22 -10.08 24.33 -47.39
N LEU A 23 -10.74 24.84 -46.32
CA LEU A 23 -11.56 26.05 -46.32
C LEU A 23 -11.91 26.46 -44.87
N SER A 24 -12.24 27.75 -44.65
CA SER A 24 -12.56 28.42 -43.36
C SER A 24 -11.41 28.58 -42.35
N LEU A 25 -10.47 29.48 -42.68
CA LEU A 25 -9.84 30.34 -41.67
C LEU A 25 -10.86 31.42 -41.24
N SER A 26 -11.28 31.43 -39.97
CA SER A 26 -12.00 32.57 -39.39
C SER A 26 -11.69 32.72 -37.90
N ALA A 27 -11.53 33.98 -37.48
CA ALA A 27 -11.37 34.44 -36.09
C ALA A 27 -10.29 33.74 -35.23
N THR A 28 -9.11 34.36 -35.19
CA THR A 28 -8.18 34.26 -34.06
C THR A 28 -8.84 34.76 -32.77
N ALA A 29 -9.58 33.88 -32.10
CA ALA A 29 -9.83 34.05 -30.68
C ALA A 29 -8.48 33.94 -29.95
N ALA A 30 -8.04 35.03 -29.32
CA ALA A 30 -6.88 35.01 -28.43
C ALA A 30 -7.23 34.21 -27.17
N VAL A 31 -7.14 32.87 -27.28
CA VAL A 31 -7.23 31.97 -26.14
C VAL A 31 -6.00 32.24 -25.27
N MET A 32 -6.17 33.10 -24.27
CA MET A 32 -5.18 33.21 -23.21
C MET A 32 -4.95 31.81 -22.64
N PRO A 33 -3.69 31.35 -22.50
CA PRO A 33 -3.44 30.09 -21.83
C PRO A 33 -4.07 30.17 -20.43
N PRO A 34 -4.77 29.12 -19.96
CA PRO A 34 -5.31 29.13 -18.61
C PRO A 34 -4.16 29.41 -17.62
N PRO A 35 -4.42 30.18 -16.53
CA PRO A 35 -3.39 30.52 -15.57
C PRO A 35 -2.68 29.24 -15.12
N PHE A 36 -1.35 29.25 -15.16
CA PHE A 36 -0.53 28.06 -14.95
C PHE A 36 -0.85 27.45 -13.58
N GLN A 37 -1.72 26.44 -13.59
CA GLN A 37 -2.01 25.64 -12.41
C GLN A 37 -0.74 24.83 -12.18
N GLY A 38 0.14 25.34 -11.31
CA GLY A 38 1.40 24.69 -10.98
C GLY A 38 1.14 23.23 -10.63
N ASN A 39 2.05 22.33 -11.04
CA ASN A 39 1.86 20.87 -11.09
C ASN A 39 1.39 20.25 -9.76
N VAL A 40 0.12 20.41 -9.43
CA VAL A 40 -0.58 19.67 -8.38
C VAL A 40 -0.96 18.35 -9.02
N PRO A 41 -0.38 17.21 -8.59
CA PRO A 41 -0.69 15.92 -9.17
C PRO A 41 -2.20 15.65 -9.03
N PRO A 42 -2.82 14.98 -10.02
CA PRO A 42 -4.26 14.69 -9.97
C PRO A 42 -4.57 13.95 -8.67
N LYS A 43 -5.64 14.41 -8.01
CA LYS A 43 -6.07 13.87 -6.72
C LYS A 43 -6.44 12.41 -6.94
N ARG A 44 -5.57 11.48 -6.49
CA ARG A 44 -5.84 10.05 -6.60
C ARG A 44 -6.89 9.70 -5.57
N ASP A 45 -8.05 9.24 -6.02
CA ASP A 45 -9.09 8.71 -5.14
C ASP A 45 -8.57 7.46 -4.43
N ARG A 46 -8.08 7.64 -3.19
CA ARG A 46 -7.59 6.57 -2.32
C ARG A 46 -8.54 6.46 -1.13
N PRO A 47 -9.73 5.84 -1.30
CA PRO A 47 -10.79 5.87 -0.28
C PRO A 47 -10.35 5.31 1.08
N TYR A 48 -9.36 4.42 1.11
CA TYR A 48 -8.78 3.89 2.34
C TYR A 48 -7.80 4.84 3.05
N ILE A 49 -7.03 5.67 2.32
CA ILE A 49 -6.03 6.57 2.94
C ILE A 49 -6.71 7.81 3.52
N ASP A 50 -7.70 8.36 2.82
CA ASP A 50 -8.46 9.53 3.28
C ASP A 50 -9.34 9.23 4.51
N GLN A 51 -9.55 7.94 4.87
CA GLN A 51 -10.19 7.54 6.14
C GLN A 51 -9.30 7.74 7.37
N PHE A 52 -7.97 7.71 7.22
CA PHE A 52 -7.02 7.73 8.36
C PHE A 52 -6.14 8.98 8.45
N VAL A 53 -6.19 9.87 7.46
CA VAL A 53 -5.48 11.15 7.48
C VAL A 53 -6.49 12.29 7.70
N PRO A 54 -6.46 13.01 8.84
CA PRO A 54 -7.36 14.13 9.05
C PRO A 54 -7.09 15.24 8.02
N ASN A 55 -8.15 15.81 7.45
CA ASN A 55 -8.06 16.86 6.44
C ASN A 55 -7.74 18.21 7.09
N ILE A 56 -6.45 18.44 7.38
CA ILE A 56 -5.96 19.63 8.12
C ILE A 56 -6.03 20.88 7.24
N LYS A 57 -7.10 21.66 7.41
CA LYS A 57 -7.22 23.00 6.79
C LYS A 57 -6.42 24.04 7.59
N ILE A 58 -5.15 24.22 7.23
CA ILE A 58 -4.28 25.26 7.82
C ILE A 58 -4.82 26.65 7.45
N LYS A 59 -5.39 27.37 8.44
CA LYS A 59 -5.80 28.77 8.27
C LYS A 59 -4.70 29.68 8.80
N GLN A 60 -3.93 30.31 7.90
CA GLN A 60 -3.04 31.41 8.28
C GLN A 60 -3.85 32.57 8.87
N ALA A 61 -3.36 33.18 9.95
CA ALA A 61 -4.02 34.32 10.55
C ALA A 61 -3.93 35.54 9.61
N ARG A 62 -5.07 36.14 9.26
CA ARG A 62 -5.07 37.49 8.68
C ARG A 62 -4.51 38.45 9.72
N LYS A 63 -3.62 39.36 9.31
CA LYS A 63 -3.23 40.52 10.14
C LYS A 63 -4.50 41.26 10.57
N THR A 64 -4.84 41.16 11.85
CA THR A 64 -5.86 42.00 12.46
C THR A 64 -5.29 43.41 12.59
N ALA A 65 -6.04 44.44 12.19
CA ALA A 65 -5.63 45.84 12.28
C ALA A 65 -5.69 46.39 13.73
N SER A 66 -5.28 45.57 14.69
CA SER A 66 -5.25 45.89 16.12
C SER A 66 -3.92 46.58 16.46
N PRO A 67 -3.90 47.76 17.10
CA PRO A 67 -2.66 48.44 17.48
C PRO A 67 -1.81 47.65 18.48
N SER A 68 -2.45 46.83 19.31
CA SER A 68 -1.80 45.92 20.25
C SER A 68 -2.03 44.46 19.84
N PRO A 69 -1.01 43.59 19.96
CA PRO A 69 -1.18 42.15 19.77
C PRO A 69 -2.17 41.66 20.83
N GLN A 70 -3.35 41.24 20.39
CA GLN A 70 -4.32 40.61 21.28
C GLN A 70 -3.65 39.42 21.97
N PRO A 71 -3.82 39.24 23.30
CA PRO A 71 -3.31 38.05 23.98
C PRO A 71 -3.82 36.85 23.20
N HIS A 72 -2.87 36.04 22.73
CA HIS A 72 -3.11 35.03 21.71
C HIS A 72 -4.24 34.14 22.18
N LYS A 73 -5.43 34.28 21.56
CA LYS A 73 -6.56 33.44 21.87
C LYS A 73 -6.20 32.05 21.40
N PHE A 74 -5.62 31.24 22.28
CA PHE A 74 -5.48 29.81 22.10
C PHE A 74 -6.87 29.28 21.78
N ARG A 75 -7.15 29.08 20.49
CA ARG A 75 -8.31 28.30 20.11
C ARG A 75 -8.04 26.92 20.67
N PRO A 76 -8.98 26.30 21.40
CA PRO A 76 -8.86 24.88 21.71
C PRO A 76 -8.80 24.14 20.38
N VAL A 77 -7.60 23.73 19.99
CA VAL A 77 -7.40 22.82 18.88
C VAL A 77 -8.02 21.51 19.36
N GLN A 78 -9.03 21.00 18.64
CA GLN A 78 -9.60 19.69 18.97
C GLN A 78 -8.46 18.67 19.01
N ARG A 79 -8.40 17.82 20.03
CA ARG A 79 -7.32 16.85 20.27
C ARG A 79 -7.11 15.95 19.04
N SER A 80 -6.23 16.36 18.13
CA SER A 80 -6.06 15.76 16.81
C SER A 80 -5.03 14.64 16.84
N TRP A 81 -5.32 13.58 17.58
CA TRP A 81 -4.50 12.37 17.66
C TRP A 81 -5.39 11.14 17.80
N ASN A 82 -6.14 10.81 16.74
CA ASN A 82 -6.80 9.51 16.53
C ASN A 82 -7.31 8.85 17.82
N LEU A 83 -8.12 9.57 18.61
CA LEU A 83 -8.72 9.06 19.84
C LEU A 83 -9.72 7.98 19.46
N ARG A 84 -9.21 6.75 19.33
CA ARG A 84 -10.03 5.55 19.22
C ARG A 84 -10.67 5.38 20.60
N GLU A 85 -11.98 5.56 20.68
CA GLU A 85 -12.74 5.20 21.86
C GLU A 85 -12.51 3.72 22.11
N ILE A 86 -11.82 3.40 23.21
CA ILE A 86 -11.65 2.03 23.66
C ILE A 86 -13.03 1.63 24.20
N PRO A 87 -13.71 0.63 23.61
CA PRO A 87 -15.03 0.22 24.07
C PRO A 87 -14.94 -0.25 25.52
N SER A 88 -16.07 -0.18 26.24
CA SER A 88 -16.16 -0.79 27.56
C SER A 88 -15.83 -2.29 27.47
N THR A 89 -15.33 -2.87 28.57
CA THR A 89 -14.95 -4.29 28.61
C THR A 89 -16.10 -5.20 28.18
N GLU A 90 -17.32 -4.89 28.62
CA GLU A 90 -18.54 -5.63 28.30
C GLU A 90 -18.89 -5.57 26.81
N GLU A 91 -18.90 -4.38 26.20
CA GLU A 91 -19.10 -4.22 24.76
C GLU A 91 -18.03 -4.94 23.93
N GLY A 92 -16.78 -4.95 24.41
CA GLY A 92 -15.69 -5.67 23.78
C GLY A 92 -15.94 -7.18 23.75
N TRP A 93 -16.35 -7.76 24.87
CA TRP A 93 -16.71 -9.18 24.97
C TRP A 93 -17.91 -9.53 24.09
N GLN A 94 -18.99 -8.74 24.12
CA GLN A 94 -20.18 -8.96 23.29
C GLN A 94 -19.83 -8.95 21.78
N LYS A 95 -19.03 -7.98 21.33
CA LYS A 95 -18.56 -7.90 19.93
C LYS A 95 -17.66 -9.09 19.56
N HIS A 96 -16.79 -9.53 20.47
CA HIS A 96 -15.94 -10.71 20.26
C HIS A 96 -16.77 -11.99 20.15
N GLU A 97 -17.73 -12.21 21.05
CA GLU A 97 -18.59 -13.39 21.05
C GLU A 97 -19.41 -13.49 19.75
N GLN A 98 -19.98 -12.37 19.28
CA GLN A 98 -20.73 -12.32 18.02
C GLN A 98 -19.86 -12.59 16.77
N LEU A 99 -18.62 -12.09 16.73
CA LEU A 99 -17.77 -12.16 15.54
C LEU A 99 -16.87 -13.41 15.48
N SER A 100 -16.45 -13.94 16.63
CA SER A 100 -15.53 -15.08 16.71
C SER A 100 -15.97 -16.35 15.96
N PRO A 101 -17.24 -16.82 15.97
CA PRO A 101 -17.62 -18.02 15.21
C PRO A 101 -17.60 -17.79 13.69
N ALA A 102 -17.99 -16.59 13.25
CA ALA A 102 -17.99 -16.23 11.83
C ALA A 102 -16.57 -16.15 11.25
N VAL A 103 -15.65 -15.50 11.98
CA VAL A 103 -14.23 -15.41 11.60
C VAL A 103 -13.57 -16.78 11.62
N THR A 104 -13.78 -17.58 12.67
CA THR A 104 -13.20 -18.94 12.77
C THR A 104 -13.66 -19.84 11.62
N THR A 105 -14.96 -19.76 11.27
CA THR A 105 -15.54 -20.52 10.15
C THR A 105 -14.96 -20.08 8.79
N ALA A 106 -14.72 -18.77 8.59
CA ALA A 106 -14.09 -18.26 7.37
C ALA A 106 -12.62 -18.72 7.24
N VAL A 107 -11.87 -18.72 8.34
CA VAL A 107 -10.48 -19.23 8.38
C VAL A 107 -10.43 -20.73 8.08
N ASN A 108 -11.29 -21.54 8.71
CA ASN A 108 -11.33 -22.99 8.47
C ASN A 108 -11.61 -23.31 7.00
N LYS A 109 -12.59 -22.62 6.37
CA LYS A 109 -12.86 -22.76 4.93
C LYS A 109 -11.63 -22.43 4.07
N GLN A 110 -10.91 -21.34 4.38
CA GLN A 110 -9.70 -20.97 3.63
C GLN A 110 -8.59 -22.03 3.74
N LEU A 111 -8.49 -22.71 4.89
CA LEU A 111 -7.55 -23.82 5.12
C LEU A 111 -7.98 -25.09 4.36
N GLU A 112 -9.26 -25.46 4.43
CA GLU A 112 -9.86 -26.59 3.69
C GLU A 112 -9.72 -26.43 2.16
N GLU A 113 -9.91 -25.21 1.64
CA GLU A 113 -9.74 -24.86 0.23
C GLU A 113 -8.27 -24.80 -0.22
N GLY A 114 -7.29 -24.99 0.68
CA GLY A 114 -5.87 -24.91 0.36
C GLY A 114 -5.39 -23.54 -0.12
N ARG A 115 -6.13 -22.46 0.17
CA ARG A 115 -5.80 -21.08 -0.28
C ARG A 115 -4.71 -20.41 0.56
N ALA A 116 -4.07 -21.14 1.47
CA ALA A 116 -2.92 -20.66 2.23
C ALA A 116 -1.63 -20.75 1.40
N GLY A 117 -0.77 -19.73 1.49
CA GLY A 117 0.58 -19.75 0.92
C GLY A 117 1.58 -20.52 1.78
N ARG A 118 2.88 -20.21 1.64
CA ARG A 118 3.94 -20.79 2.50
C ARG A 118 3.72 -20.39 3.96
N LEU A 119 3.27 -21.36 4.76
CA LEU A 119 3.06 -21.20 6.20
C LEU A 119 4.39 -21.03 6.96
N PHE A 120 4.29 -20.47 8.16
CA PHE A 120 5.36 -20.40 9.15
C PHE A 120 4.81 -20.80 10.51
N ALA A 121 5.68 -21.30 11.38
CA ALA A 121 5.40 -21.55 12.79
C ALA A 121 6.47 -20.87 13.66
N VAL A 122 6.11 -20.56 14.90
CA VAL A 122 7.09 -20.29 15.96
C VAL A 122 7.14 -21.55 16.81
N VAL A 123 8.30 -22.19 16.90
CA VAL A 123 8.51 -23.43 17.66
C VAL A 123 9.47 -23.21 18.82
N HIS A 124 9.27 -23.93 19.92
CA HIS A 124 10.07 -23.80 21.14
C HIS A 124 10.95 -25.03 21.38
N VAL A 125 12.26 -24.88 21.15
CA VAL A 125 13.25 -25.97 21.23
C VAL A 125 14.41 -25.54 22.14
N MET A 126 14.77 -26.39 23.11
CA MET A 126 15.90 -26.16 24.04
C MET A 126 15.91 -24.76 24.71
N GLY A 127 14.73 -24.26 25.12
CA GLY A 127 14.59 -22.95 25.77
C GLY A 127 14.71 -21.74 24.82
N LYS A 128 14.77 -21.97 23.51
CA LYS A 128 14.82 -20.93 22.47
C LYS A 128 13.59 -21.04 21.57
N GLN A 129 13.12 -19.89 21.08
CA GLN A 129 12.04 -19.82 20.09
C GLN A 129 12.64 -19.61 18.69
N PHE A 130 12.15 -20.36 17.71
CA PHE A 130 12.58 -20.29 16.32
C PHE A 130 11.39 -20.01 15.41
N LEU A 131 11.52 -19.03 14.53
CA LEU A 131 10.59 -18.82 13.41
C LEU A 131 11.00 -19.76 12.28
N VAL A 132 10.16 -20.73 11.96
CA VAL A 132 10.46 -21.79 10.98
C VAL A 132 9.40 -21.86 9.88
N LYS A 133 9.82 -22.20 8.67
CA LYS A 133 8.96 -22.56 7.54
C LYS A 133 9.37 -23.95 7.02
N ALA A 134 8.55 -24.53 6.15
CA ALA A 134 8.93 -25.75 5.44
C ALA A 134 10.28 -25.53 4.72
N GLU A 135 11.18 -26.52 4.78
CA GLU A 135 12.53 -26.51 4.18
C GLU A 135 13.58 -25.58 4.82
N ASP A 136 13.27 -24.90 5.94
CA ASP A 136 14.27 -24.11 6.68
C ASP A 136 15.17 -25.01 7.57
N ILE A 137 16.44 -24.61 7.75
CA ILE A 137 17.41 -25.30 8.61
C ILE A 137 17.57 -24.54 9.93
N VAL A 138 17.49 -25.25 11.07
CA VAL A 138 17.65 -24.68 12.42
C VAL A 138 18.88 -25.28 13.10
N VAL A 139 19.70 -24.43 13.72
CA VAL A 139 20.87 -24.85 14.52
C VAL A 139 20.51 -24.83 16.01
N VAL A 140 20.51 -26.00 16.64
CA VAL A 140 20.28 -26.18 18.08
C VAL A 140 21.62 -26.37 18.79
N THR A 141 21.83 -25.63 19.88
CA THR A 141 23.06 -25.67 20.68
C THR A 141 22.85 -26.48 21.95
N GLY A 142 23.62 -27.55 22.15
CA GLY A 142 23.57 -28.38 23.36
C GLY A 142 23.53 -29.88 23.04
N HIS A 143 23.19 -30.70 24.04
CA HIS A 143 22.93 -32.11 23.83
C HIS A 143 21.56 -32.30 23.15
N TRP A 144 21.55 -32.94 21.98
CA TRP A 144 20.34 -33.24 21.22
C TRP A 144 20.17 -34.76 21.11
N PRO A 145 19.13 -35.36 21.73
CA PRO A 145 19.01 -36.81 21.78
C PRO A 145 18.61 -37.54 20.47
N PRO A 146 17.85 -36.96 19.52
CA PRO A 146 17.54 -37.62 18.25
C PRO A 146 18.78 -37.92 17.40
N LYS A 147 18.75 -39.06 16.71
CA LYS A 147 19.82 -39.49 15.79
C LYS A 147 19.65 -38.88 14.40
N LEU A 148 20.74 -38.92 13.62
CA LEU A 148 20.74 -38.49 12.23
C LEU A 148 19.74 -39.32 11.41
N GLY A 149 18.84 -38.64 10.69
CA GLY A 149 17.80 -39.28 9.87
C GLY A 149 16.50 -39.61 10.61
N GLU A 150 16.40 -39.40 11.92
CA GLU A 150 15.14 -39.57 12.65
C GLU A 150 14.17 -38.40 12.37
N SER A 151 12.90 -38.74 12.09
CA SER A 151 11.83 -37.74 11.94
C SER A 151 11.21 -37.46 13.32
N ILE A 152 11.18 -36.19 13.70
CA ILE A 152 10.66 -35.73 15.00
C ILE A 152 9.47 -34.80 14.80
N ARG A 153 8.52 -34.85 15.74
CA ARG A 153 7.39 -33.91 15.82
C ARG A 153 7.62 -32.94 16.97
N LEU A 154 7.59 -31.64 16.67
CA LEU A 154 7.61 -30.59 17.68
C LEU A 154 6.17 -30.31 18.15
N GLU A 155 5.97 -30.22 19.46
CA GLU A 155 4.65 -29.98 20.08
C GLU A 155 4.38 -28.50 20.37
N LYS A 156 5.42 -27.67 20.48
CA LYS A 156 5.41 -26.30 20.98
C LYS A 156 6.30 -25.39 20.13
#